data_AF-A0A7L5DQD8-F1
#
_entry.id   AF-A0A7L5DQD8-F1
#
_cell.length_a   1.000
_cell.length_b   1.000
_cell.length_c   1.000
_cell.angle_alpha   90.00
_cell.angle_beta   90.00
_cell.angle_gamma   90.00
#
_symmetry.space_group_name_H-M   'P 1'
#
loop_
_entity.id
_entity.type
_entity.pdbx_description
1 polymer ?
#
loop_
_entity_poly.entity_id
_entity_poly.type
_entity_poly.pdbx_seq_one_letter_code
_entity_poly.pdbx_strand_id
1 'polypeptide(L)' 'MTMLQIPVSEATARQYQQLSDEQKKAITLLIADSVAETTDLLDIMDYISFKANKRGLTPDVLDDLLAD' A
#
# COMPACT_ATOMS: atom_id res chain seq x y z
N MET A 1 -6.85 16.26 -7.76
CA MET A 1 -7.40 15.00 -7.21
C MET A 1 -6.40 13.90 -7.57
N THR A 2 -5.66 13.40 -6.60
CA THR A 2 -4.57 12.44 -6.85
C THR A 2 -5.14 11.04 -6.77
N MET A 3 -5.02 10.26 -7.85
CA MET A 3 -5.58 8.91 -7.91
C MET A 3 -4.50 7.90 -7.55
N LEU A 4 -4.61 7.30 -6.37
CA LEU A 4 -3.74 6.21 -5.91
C LEU A 4 -4.25 4.89 -6.47
N GLN A 5 -3.42 4.22 -7.26
CA GLN A 5 -3.69 2.86 -7.74
C GLN A 5 -3.02 1.87 -6.80
N ILE A 6 -3.82 1.07 -6.10
CA ILE A 6 -3.32 0.01 -5.22
C ILE A 6 -3.31 -1.29 -6.02
N PRO A 7 -2.14 -1.88 -6.31
CA PRO A 7 -2.08 -3.18 -6.95
C PRO A 7 -2.62 -4.24 -5.98
N VAL A 8 -3.60 -5.01 -6.43
CA VAL A 8 -4.17 -6.14 -5.69
C VAL A 8 -3.89 -7.45 -6.42
N SER A 9 -3.96 -8.56 -5.69
CA SER A 9 -3.80 -9.88 -6.31
C SER A 9 -4.91 -10.14 -7.34
N GLU A 10 -4.61 -10.95 -8.35
CA GLU A 10 -5.58 -11.31 -9.39
C GLU A 10 -6.82 -12.01 -8.80
N ALA A 11 -6.62 -12.85 -7.77
CA ALA A 11 -7.70 -13.51 -7.06
C ALA A 11 -8.64 -12.49 -6.37
N THR A 12 -8.07 -11.48 -5.70
CA THR A 12 -8.81 -10.40 -5.07
C THR A 12 -9.58 -9.56 -6.10
N ALA A 13 -8.95 -9.25 -7.25
CA ALA A 13 -9.60 -8.50 -8.32
C ALA A 13 -10.83 -9.25 -8.88
N ARG A 14 -10.70 -10.57 -9.11
CA ARG A 14 -11.81 -11.41 -9.59
C ARG A 14 -12.96 -11.45 -8.58
N GLN A 15 -12.65 -11.62 -7.30
CA GLN A 15 -13.67 -11.60 -6.24
C GLN A 15 -14.37 -10.26 -6.17
N TYR A 16 -13.62 -9.16 -6.24
CA TYR A 16 -14.19 -7.81 -6.20
C TYR A 16 -15.11 -7.53 -7.38
N GLN A 17 -14.77 -8.01 -8.58
CA GLN A 17 -15.61 -7.86 -9.78
C GLN A 17 -16.97 -8.55 -9.64
N GLN A 18 -17.02 -9.69 -8.94
CA GLN A 18 -18.22 -10.50 -8.72
C GLN A 18 -19.16 -9.92 -7.64
N LEU A 19 -18.73 -8.91 -6.89
CA LEU A 19 -19.56 -8.29 -5.86
C LEU A 19 -20.67 -7.41 -6.46
N SER A 20 -21.75 -7.27 -5.71
CA SER A 20 -22.80 -6.29 -6.01
C SER A 20 -22.30 -4.86 -5.82
N ASP A 21 -22.98 -3.90 -6.42
CA ASP A 21 -22.60 -2.48 -6.30
C ASP A 21 -22.67 -1.97 -4.86
N GLU A 22 -23.62 -2.48 -4.07
CA GLU A 22 -23.74 -2.18 -2.64
C GLU A 22 -22.53 -2.68 -1.85
N GLN A 23 -22.07 -3.91 -2.14
CA GLN A 23 -20.87 -4.48 -1.52
C GLN A 23 -19.60 -3.73 -1.93
N LYS A 24 -19.47 -3.34 -3.20
CA LYS A 24 -18.35 -2.52 -3.69
C LYS A 24 -18.30 -1.17 -2.98
N LYS A 25 -19.47 -0.54 -2.78
CA LYS A 25 -19.58 0.74 -2.06
C LYS A 25 -19.18 0.60 -0.59
N ALA A 26 -19.61 -0.47 0.09
CA ALA A 26 -19.20 -0.75 1.47
C ALA A 26 -17.68 -0.96 1.60
N ILE A 27 -17.07 -1.71 0.68
CA ILE A 27 -15.61 -1.90 0.64
C ILE A 27 -14.89 -0.57 0.38
N THR A 28 -15.40 0.25 -0.52
CA THR A 28 -14.80 1.56 -0.83
C THR A 28 -14.81 2.47 0.40
N LEU A 29 -15.92 2.47 1.16
CA LEU A 29 -16.02 3.21 2.42
C LEU A 29 -15.05 2.68 3.48
N LEU A 30 -14.95 1.36 3.63
CA LEU A 30 -14.00 0.71 4.54
C LEU A 30 -12.54 1.07 4.20
N ILE A 31 -12.17 1.05 2.92
CA ILE A 31 -10.83 1.44 2.47
C ILE A 31 -10.61 2.93 2.73
N ALA A 32 -11.59 3.77 2.41
CA ALA A 32 -11.49 5.20 2.65
C ALA A 32 -11.33 5.52 4.15
N ASP A 33 -12.06 4.84 5.03
CA ASP A 33 -11.97 4.98 6.49
C ASP A 33 -10.60 4.48 7.02
N SER A 34 -10.15 3.32 6.53
CA SER A 34 -8.84 2.75 6.89
C SER A 34 -7.65 3.60 6.43
N VAL A 35 -7.82 4.38 5.36
CA VAL A 35 -6.80 5.31 4.84
C VAL A 35 -6.99 6.72 5.44
N ALA A 36 -8.19 7.03 5.94
CA ALA A 36 -8.49 8.28 6.64
C ALA A 36 -7.95 8.29 8.08
N GLU A 37 -7.68 7.11 8.67
CA GLU A 37 -6.70 7.04 9.76
C GLU A 37 -5.37 7.53 9.18
N THR A 38 -5.06 8.80 9.49
CA THR A 38 -3.79 9.44 9.18
C THR A 38 -2.68 8.66 9.86
N THR A 39 -2.22 7.63 9.19
CA THR A 39 -0.91 7.05 9.44
C THR A 39 0.04 8.17 9.04
N ASP A 40 0.84 8.67 9.99
CA ASP A 40 1.80 9.72 9.69
C ASP A 40 2.65 9.23 8.50
N LEU A 41 3.00 10.13 7.58
CA LEU A 41 3.91 9.77 6.50
C LEU A 41 5.18 9.12 7.08
N LEU A 42 5.59 9.53 8.28
CA LEU A 42 6.65 8.91 9.06
C LEU A 42 6.40 7.44 9.38
N ASP A 43 5.20 7.06 9.81
CA ASP A 43 4.84 5.66 10.10
C ASP A 43 4.86 4.79 8.84
N ILE A 44 4.44 5.35 7.69
CA ILE A 44 4.53 4.69 6.38
C ILE A 44 6.00 4.51 5.98
N MET A 45 6.83 5.54 6.16
CA MET A 45 8.27 5.49 5.88
C MET A 45 8.99 4.48 6.78
N ASP A 46 8.62 4.39 8.05
CA ASP A 46 9.15 3.41 9.00
C ASP A 46 8.76 1.99 8.58
N TYR A 47 7.52 1.77 8.15
CA TYR A 47 7.07 0.48 7.65
C TYR A 47 7.80 0.04 6.38
N ILE A 48 8.03 0.97 5.45
CA ILE A 48 8.79 0.74 4.22
C ILE A 48 10.25 0.40 4.57
N SER A 49 10.87 1.19 5.45
CA SER A 49 12.25 0.98 5.92
C SER A 49 12.42 -0.38 6.63
N PHE A 50 11.44 -0.78 7.44
CA PHE A 50 11.41 -2.10 8.08
C PHE A 50 11.35 -3.24 7.06
N LYS A 51 10.49 -3.14 6.04
CA LYS A 51 10.40 -4.15 4.98
C LYS A 51 11.64 -4.19 4.09
N ALA A 52 12.24 -3.05 3.81
CA ALA A 52 13.48 -2.92 3.05
C ALA A 52 14.63 -3.64 3.77
N ASN A 53 14.82 -3.35 5.07
CA ASN A 53 15.81 -4.02 5.91
C ASN A 53 15.61 -5.54 5.96
N LYS A 54 14.36 -6.02 6.13
CA LYS A 54 14.06 -7.46 6.11
C LYS A 54 14.40 -8.16 4.79
N ARG A 55 14.52 -7.41 3.70
CA ARG A 55 14.89 -7.91 2.37
C ARG A 55 16.38 -7.71 2.06
N GLY A 56 17.18 -7.28 3.04
CA GLY A 56 18.61 -7.01 2.88
C GLY A 56 18.92 -5.66 2.23
N LEU A 57 17.91 -4.81 2.01
CA LEU A 57 18.10 -3.44 1.55
C LEU A 57 18.35 -2.57 2.79
N THR A 58 19.61 -2.57 3.24
CA THR A 58 20.08 -1.73 4.35
C THR A 58 20.42 -0.33 3.82
N PRO A 59 20.54 0.69 4.71
CA PRO A 59 20.96 2.03 4.30
C PRO A 59 22.28 2.02 3.51
N ASP A 60 23.27 1.24 3.94
CA ASP A 60 24.56 1.12 3.25
C ASP A 60 24.41 0.55 1.82
N VAL A 61 23.55 -0.46 1.65
CA VAL A 61 23.25 -1.05 0.32
C VAL A 61 22.47 -0.08 -0.56
N LEU A 62 21.60 0.73 0.03
CA LEU A 62 20.85 1.76 -0.68
C LEU A 62 21.77 2.90 -1.12
N ASP A 63 22.70 3.33 -0.28
CA ASP A 63 23.69 4.34 -0.61
C ASP A 63 24.62 3.87 -1.73
N ASP A 64 25.07 2.60 -1.68
CA ASP A 64 25.86 1.99 -2.76
C ASP A 64 25.08 1.91 -4.08
N LEU A 65 23.77 1.66 -4.05
CA LEU A 65 22.89 1.63 -5.22
C LEU A 65 22.61 3.03 -5.82
N LEU A 66 22.63 4.07 -4.99
CA LEU A 66 22.35 5.46 -5.38
C LEU A 66 23.60 6.26 -5.75
N ALA A 67 24.79 5.73 -5.45
CA ALA A 67 26.08 6.34 -5.79
C ALA A 67 26.54 6.07 -7.24
N ASP A 68 25.73 5.36 -8.03
CA ASP A 68 25.90 5.09 -9.48
C ASP A 68 24.88 5.92 -10.31
#